data_AF-K9DX27-F1
#
_entry.id   AF-K9DX27-F1
#
_cell.length_a   1.000
_cell.length_b   1.000
_cell.length_c   1.000
_cell.angle_alpha   90.00
_cell.angle_beta   90.00
_cell.angle_gamma   90.00
#
_symmetry.space_group_name_H-M   'P 1'
#
loop_
_entity.id
_entity.type
_entity.pdbx_description
1 polymer ?
#
loop_
_entity_poly.entity_id
_entity_poly.type
_entity_poly.pdbx_seq_one_letter_code
_entity_poly.pdbx_strand_id
1 'polypeptide(L)'
;MGSIVATGLGKAYKQYKNRWARLADWTLPGQRHALKWVLEDISFTIAPGEAVGLIGVNGAGKSTLLKLITGTTQPTVGAVTLHGRVAALLELGLGFHPDFTGRQNALMAGQMIGLDAAQIEALMPEILAFADIGDYIDQPVRVYSSGMQVRLAFAVATCVRPDILIVDEALAVGDVFFQQKCFARIESFIEAGTTLLFVSHSAGTVLNICDRCIFLRGGRVAFDGAPADALDLYQAELLGRADQAPDAIRIQGGPVAAAPVAREHLTALQGKTGSITTPGADCVGVRLLDRHGEERATLVADEMVTLQVDYLLHEDVADPHVGFKIRNRFGATLFETNSYCMRQASTPAARGAIVSASFALNLSLFPDEYTLTVGLGAGGHGEGSFEKVLNYLHEVHSFVVAPNPAAITWGGLVNLHPQLHISIR
;
A
#
# COMPACT_ATOMS: atom_id res chain seq x y z
N MET A 1 -8.46 -24.54 -3.83
CA MET A 1 -9.39 -23.75 -2.98
C MET A 1 -8.92 -23.89 -1.55
N GLY A 2 -8.43 -22.80 -0.97
CA GLY A 2 -7.77 -22.83 0.34
C GLY A 2 -8.74 -22.61 1.50
N SER A 3 -8.41 -23.06 2.70
CA SER A 3 -9.19 -22.69 3.89
C SER A 3 -8.33 -22.73 5.15
N ILE A 4 -8.65 -21.88 6.12
CA ILE A 4 -7.96 -21.80 7.41
C ILE A 4 -8.95 -22.13 8.52
N VAL A 5 -8.64 -23.12 9.35
CA VAL A 5 -9.45 -23.48 10.53
C VAL A 5 -8.58 -23.43 11.77
N ALA A 6 -8.90 -22.54 12.71
CA ALA A 6 -8.28 -22.47 14.03
C ALA A 6 -9.30 -22.91 15.09
N THR A 7 -8.92 -23.86 15.95
CA THR A 7 -9.80 -24.41 17.00
C THR A 7 -9.13 -24.38 18.37
N GLY A 8 -9.69 -23.61 19.29
CA GLY A 8 -9.23 -23.52 20.69
C GLY A 8 -7.76 -23.14 20.82
N LEU A 9 -7.26 -22.33 19.89
CA LEU A 9 -5.83 -22.08 19.71
C LEU A 9 -5.31 -21.18 20.84
N GLY A 10 -4.25 -21.63 21.51
CA GLY A 10 -3.60 -20.88 22.59
C GLY A 10 -2.09 -21.00 22.56
N LYS A 11 -1.41 -19.90 22.92
CA LYS A 11 0.04 -19.84 22.99
C LYS A 11 0.50 -19.17 24.27
N ALA A 12 1.28 -19.92 25.04
CA ALA A 12 2.01 -19.43 26.20
C ALA A 12 3.52 -19.53 25.99
N TYR A 13 4.25 -18.55 26.52
CA TYR A 13 5.70 -18.58 26.60
C TYR A 13 6.13 -18.77 28.05
N LYS A 14 7.10 -19.67 28.26
CA LYS A 14 7.69 -19.92 29.58
C LYS A 14 8.57 -18.74 29.99
N GLN A 15 8.21 -18.08 31.08
CA GLN A 15 9.01 -17.06 31.72
C GLN A 15 9.77 -17.63 32.92
N TYR A 16 11.07 -17.36 32.94
CA TYR A 16 11.97 -17.80 34.00
C TYR A 16 12.53 -16.57 34.72
N LYS A 17 12.57 -16.60 36.06
CA LYS A 17 13.13 -15.49 36.86
C LYS A 17 14.62 -15.26 36.59
N ASN A 18 15.36 -16.33 36.31
CA ASN A 18 16.79 -16.30 36.01
C ASN A 18 17.21 -17.52 35.17
N ARG A 19 18.42 -17.50 34.59
CA ARG A 19 18.93 -18.60 33.75
C ARG A 19 19.06 -19.93 34.51
N TRP A 20 19.35 -19.86 35.81
CA TRP A 20 19.45 -21.03 36.68
C TRP A 20 18.09 -21.70 36.91
N ALA A 21 16.99 -20.95 36.99
CA ALA A 21 15.65 -21.52 37.04
C ALA A 21 15.31 -22.31 35.77
N ARG A 22 15.80 -21.86 34.60
CA ARG A 22 15.65 -22.62 33.34
C ARG A 22 16.42 -23.93 33.36
N LEU A 23 17.68 -23.91 33.82
CA LEU A 23 18.47 -25.14 33.94
C LEU A 23 17.82 -26.12 34.94
N ALA A 24 17.33 -25.61 36.07
CA ALA A 24 16.66 -26.42 37.07
C ALA A 24 15.32 -27.00 36.59
N ASP A 25 14.58 -26.30 35.73
CA ASP A 25 13.32 -26.79 35.12
C ASP A 25 13.54 -27.95 34.13
N TRP A 26 14.78 -28.12 33.62
CA TRP A 26 15.18 -29.27 32.82
C TRP A 26 15.62 -30.47 33.64
N THR A 27 16.20 -30.26 34.84
CA THR A 27 16.86 -31.32 35.61
C THR A 27 16.11 -31.77 36.85
N LEU A 28 15.27 -30.91 37.43
CA LEU A 28 14.55 -31.18 38.67
C LEU A 28 13.04 -31.25 38.43
N PRO A 29 12.32 -32.17 39.09
CA PRO A 29 10.86 -32.22 39.02
C PRO A 29 10.24 -30.96 39.66
N GLY A 30 9.22 -30.42 38.99
CA GLY A 30 8.42 -29.26 39.43
C GLY A 30 8.42 -28.10 38.42
N GLN A 31 7.30 -27.37 38.32
CA GLN A 31 7.20 -26.20 37.45
C GLN A 31 7.96 -25.01 38.06
N ARG A 32 9.06 -24.60 37.43
CA ARG A 32 9.85 -23.42 37.86
C ARG A 32 9.74 -22.24 36.90
N HIS A 33 8.70 -22.26 36.06
CA HIS A 33 8.38 -21.22 35.10
C HIS A 33 6.95 -20.72 35.29
N ALA A 34 6.72 -19.45 34.98
CA ALA A 34 5.39 -18.90 34.82
C ALA A 34 5.00 -18.95 33.34
N LEU A 35 3.75 -19.26 33.03
CA LEU A 35 3.23 -19.18 31.68
C LEU A 35 2.70 -17.76 31.44
N LYS A 36 3.30 -17.06 30.48
CA LYS A 36 2.73 -15.82 29.95
C LYS A 36 1.94 -16.16 28.70
N TRP A 37 0.62 -16.11 28.80
CA TRP A 37 -0.28 -16.29 27.67
C TRP A 37 -0.26 -15.06 26.77
N VAL A 38 -0.14 -15.31 25.48
CA VAL A 38 -0.16 -14.29 24.42
C VAL A 38 -1.41 -14.44 23.57
N LEU A 39 -1.87 -15.68 23.37
CA LEU A 39 -3.13 -16.02 22.73
C LEU A 39 -3.86 -17.05 23.58
N GLU A 40 -5.16 -16.88 23.73
CA GLU A 40 -6.02 -17.74 24.53
C GLU A 40 -7.34 -17.96 23.80
N ASP A 41 -7.73 -19.22 23.64
CA ASP A 41 -9.05 -19.61 23.12
C ASP A 41 -9.45 -18.94 21.79
N ILE A 42 -8.51 -18.93 20.84
CA ILE A 42 -8.76 -18.39 19.50
C ILE A 42 -9.41 -19.47 18.64
N SER A 43 -10.65 -19.24 18.21
CA SER A 43 -11.38 -20.11 17.29
C SER A 43 -12.01 -19.29 16.17
N PHE A 44 -11.71 -19.63 14.92
CA PHE A 44 -12.33 -19.02 13.73
C PHE A 44 -12.13 -19.91 12.51
N THR A 45 -12.91 -19.67 11.46
CA THR A 45 -12.79 -20.34 10.17
C THR A 45 -12.84 -19.32 9.05
N ILE A 46 -11.91 -19.45 8.10
CA ILE A 46 -11.85 -18.68 6.86
C ILE A 46 -12.17 -19.63 5.71
N ALA A 47 -13.27 -19.34 5.02
CA ALA A 47 -13.78 -20.13 3.91
C ALA A 47 -12.95 -19.90 2.63
N PRO A 48 -13.00 -20.84 1.66
CA PRO A 48 -12.32 -20.65 0.40
C PRO A 48 -12.79 -19.42 -0.37
N GLY A 49 -11.83 -18.63 -0.85
CA GLY A 49 -12.08 -17.38 -1.57
C GLY A 49 -12.53 -16.20 -0.70
N GLU A 50 -12.66 -16.39 0.62
CA GLU A 50 -13.00 -15.30 1.55
C GLU A 50 -11.75 -14.44 1.83
N ALA A 51 -11.92 -13.12 1.81
CA ALA A 51 -10.91 -12.16 2.24
C ALA A 51 -11.20 -11.67 3.67
N VAL A 52 -10.32 -12.02 4.61
CA VAL A 52 -10.49 -11.72 6.04
C VAL A 52 -9.40 -10.80 6.55
N GLY A 53 -9.81 -9.65 7.10
CA GLY A 53 -8.93 -8.71 7.79
C GLY A 53 -8.65 -9.15 9.23
N LEU A 54 -7.42 -9.01 9.72
CA LEU A 54 -7.04 -9.22 11.11
C LEU A 54 -6.51 -7.91 11.70
N ILE A 55 -7.31 -7.29 12.57
CA ILE A 55 -7.00 -6.01 13.20
C ILE A 55 -6.81 -6.16 14.71
N GLY A 56 -6.16 -5.17 15.32
CA GLY A 56 -5.92 -5.15 16.76
C GLY A 56 -4.74 -4.26 17.13
N VAL A 57 -4.72 -3.78 18.36
CA VAL A 57 -3.64 -2.92 18.88
C VAL A 57 -2.28 -3.64 18.90
N ASN A 58 -1.19 -2.87 18.99
CA ASN A 58 0.14 -3.44 19.19
C ASN A 58 0.17 -4.26 20.49
N GLY A 59 0.72 -5.47 20.41
CA GLY A 59 0.72 -6.44 21.51
C GLY A 59 -0.55 -7.29 21.65
N ALA A 60 -1.56 -7.14 20.77
CA ALA A 60 -2.79 -7.96 20.83
C ALA A 60 -2.59 -9.44 20.44
N GLY A 61 -1.42 -9.80 19.89
CA GLY A 61 -1.09 -11.19 19.52
C GLY A 61 -1.13 -11.50 18.02
N LYS A 62 -1.40 -10.52 17.13
CA LYS A 62 -1.51 -10.69 15.66
C LYS A 62 -0.34 -11.47 15.05
N SER A 63 0.91 -11.00 15.24
CA SER A 63 2.09 -11.68 14.70
C SER A 63 2.32 -13.06 15.31
N THR A 64 1.88 -13.30 16.56
CA THR A 64 1.93 -14.65 17.16
C THR A 64 0.90 -15.56 16.48
N LEU A 65 -0.30 -15.05 16.20
CA LEU A 65 -1.34 -15.80 15.50
C LEU A 65 -0.88 -16.16 14.08
N LEU A 66 -0.30 -15.22 13.35
CA LEU A 66 0.30 -15.48 12.03
C LEU A 66 1.38 -16.56 12.09
N LYS A 67 2.25 -16.55 13.10
CA LYS A 67 3.27 -17.60 13.30
C LYS A 67 2.68 -18.98 13.60
N LEU A 68 1.55 -19.04 14.32
CA LEU A 68 0.83 -20.29 14.55
C LEU A 68 0.16 -20.79 13.28
N ILE A 69 -0.50 -19.90 12.53
CA ILE A 69 -1.16 -20.25 11.26
C ILE A 69 -0.12 -20.78 10.28
N THR A 70 0.96 -20.04 10.05
CA THR A 70 2.05 -20.43 9.13
C THR A 70 2.89 -21.62 9.59
N GLY A 71 2.68 -22.12 10.82
CA GLY A 71 3.44 -23.24 11.37
C GLY A 71 4.89 -22.92 11.78
N THR A 72 5.31 -21.66 11.71
CA THR A 72 6.65 -21.23 12.19
C THR A 72 6.78 -21.33 13.72
N THR A 73 5.65 -21.40 14.44
CA THR A 73 5.61 -21.70 15.87
C THR A 73 4.49 -22.67 16.18
N GLN A 74 4.74 -23.65 17.06
CA GLN A 74 3.70 -24.59 17.49
C GLN A 74 2.79 -23.97 18.57
N PRO A 75 1.49 -24.29 18.57
CA PRO A 75 0.59 -23.90 19.64
C PRO A 75 0.94 -24.59 20.97
N THR A 76 0.54 -23.98 22.08
CA THR A 76 0.58 -24.63 23.40
C THR A 76 -0.65 -25.51 23.61
N VAL A 77 -1.80 -25.05 23.11
CA VAL A 77 -3.09 -25.77 23.10
C VAL A 77 -3.85 -25.48 21.80
N GLY A 78 -4.74 -26.38 21.41
CA GLY A 78 -5.52 -26.26 20.17
C GLY A 78 -4.70 -26.61 18.92
N ALA A 79 -5.28 -26.33 17.76
CA ALA A 79 -4.69 -26.67 16.46
C ALA A 79 -5.09 -25.66 15.37
N VAL A 80 -4.25 -25.58 14.33
CA VAL A 80 -4.55 -24.88 13.07
C VAL A 80 -4.48 -25.92 11.95
N THR A 81 -5.51 -25.97 11.12
CA THR A 81 -5.55 -26.79 9.90
C THR A 81 -5.62 -25.88 8.69
N LEU A 82 -4.74 -26.14 7.72
CA LEU A 82 -4.67 -25.44 6.44
C LEU A 82 -4.94 -26.42 5.30
N HIS A 83 -5.78 -26.03 4.37
CA HIS A 83 -6.00 -26.75 3.12
C HIS A 83 -5.52 -25.89 1.95
N GLY A 84 -4.75 -26.46 1.03
CA GLY A 84 -4.20 -25.77 -0.13
C GLY A 84 -2.78 -25.21 0.07
N ARG A 85 -2.22 -24.64 -0.99
CA ARG A 85 -0.90 -24.00 -1.00
C ARG A 85 -0.96 -22.61 -0.35
N VAL A 86 -0.09 -22.38 0.62
CA VAL A 86 -0.03 -21.13 1.39
C VAL A 86 1.16 -20.32 0.92
N ALA A 87 0.93 -19.05 0.57
CA ALA A 87 1.97 -18.05 0.44
C ALA A 87 1.82 -17.05 1.59
N ALA A 88 2.88 -16.87 2.40
CA ALA A 88 2.87 -15.97 3.54
C ALA A 88 3.93 -14.88 3.39
N LEU A 89 3.49 -13.64 3.23
CA LEU A 89 4.35 -12.47 3.01
C LEU A 89 4.71 -11.78 4.34
N LEU A 90 5.10 -12.58 5.35
CA LEU A 90 5.43 -12.09 6.69
C LEU A 90 6.88 -11.59 6.80
N GLU A 91 7.79 -12.24 6.08
CA GLU A 91 9.23 -11.99 6.11
C GLU A 91 9.75 -12.00 4.66
N LEU A 92 9.32 -11.02 3.85
CA LEU A 92 9.75 -10.90 2.46
C LEU A 92 11.27 -10.77 2.36
N GLY A 93 11.89 -11.63 1.54
CA GLY A 93 13.34 -11.71 1.37
C GLY A 93 14.01 -12.69 2.34
N LEU A 94 13.27 -13.32 3.25
CA LEU A 94 13.80 -14.40 4.07
C LEU A 94 14.18 -15.58 3.17
N GLY A 95 15.44 -15.98 3.26
CA GLY A 95 16.02 -17.01 2.40
C GLY A 95 16.91 -16.44 1.29
N PHE A 96 16.94 -15.13 1.04
CA PHE A 96 17.92 -14.57 0.11
C PHE A 96 19.34 -14.66 0.68
N HIS A 97 20.28 -15.10 -0.16
CA HIS A 97 21.70 -15.11 0.11
C HIS A 97 22.36 -13.85 -0.47
N PRO A 98 23.07 -13.04 0.35
CA PRO A 98 23.60 -11.73 -0.06
C PRO A 98 24.63 -11.81 -1.19
N ASP A 99 25.40 -12.90 -1.26
CA ASP A 99 26.41 -13.09 -2.31
C ASP A 99 25.85 -13.71 -3.60
N PHE A 100 24.60 -14.15 -3.59
CA PHE A 100 23.95 -14.68 -4.79
C PHE A 100 23.36 -13.54 -5.60
N THR A 101 23.32 -13.71 -6.93
CA THR A 101 22.61 -12.76 -7.80
C THR A 101 21.12 -12.78 -7.51
N GLY A 102 20.39 -11.74 -7.94
CA GLY A 102 18.93 -11.74 -7.85
C GLY A 102 18.32 -12.96 -8.55
N ARG A 103 18.85 -13.36 -9.71
CA ARG A 103 18.38 -14.57 -10.44
C ARG A 103 18.55 -15.84 -9.62
N GLN A 104 19.71 -16.02 -9.00
CA GLN A 104 19.99 -17.17 -8.14
C GLN A 104 19.09 -17.18 -6.89
N ASN A 105 18.83 -16.00 -6.31
CA ASN A 105 17.91 -15.84 -5.20
C ASN A 105 16.46 -16.12 -5.60
N ALA A 106 16.03 -15.70 -6.79
CA ALA A 106 14.71 -16.00 -7.32
C ALA A 106 14.51 -17.52 -7.53
N LEU A 107 15.50 -18.20 -8.08
CA LEU A 107 15.51 -19.66 -8.20
C LEU A 107 15.41 -20.35 -6.83
N MET A 108 16.26 -19.94 -5.88
CA MET A 108 16.28 -20.54 -4.55
C MET A 108 14.97 -20.31 -3.79
N ALA A 109 14.46 -19.08 -3.78
CA ALA A 109 13.20 -18.76 -3.10
C ALA A 109 11.99 -19.41 -3.78
N GLY A 110 11.97 -19.49 -5.12
CA GLY A 110 10.94 -20.21 -5.87
C GLY A 110 10.91 -21.70 -5.50
N GLN A 111 12.07 -22.32 -5.28
CA GLN A 111 12.14 -23.71 -4.82
C GLN A 111 11.63 -23.89 -3.39
N MET A 112 11.87 -22.93 -2.50
CA MET A 112 11.35 -22.97 -1.13
C MET A 112 9.83 -22.91 -1.06
N ILE A 113 9.17 -22.27 -2.03
CA ILE A 113 7.70 -22.24 -2.16
C ILE A 113 7.14 -23.43 -2.98
N GLY A 114 8.00 -24.39 -3.36
CA GLY A 114 7.61 -25.66 -3.98
C GLY A 114 7.54 -25.65 -5.51
N LEU A 115 8.18 -24.69 -6.18
CA LEU A 115 8.34 -24.69 -7.64
C LEU A 115 9.61 -25.44 -8.05
N ASP A 116 9.57 -26.12 -9.20
CA ASP A 116 10.78 -26.68 -9.79
C ASP A 116 11.58 -25.60 -10.55
N ALA A 117 12.86 -25.90 -10.85
CA ALA A 117 13.74 -24.93 -11.52
C ALA A 117 13.24 -24.54 -12.92
N ALA A 118 12.60 -25.46 -13.66
CA ALA A 118 12.12 -25.19 -15.00
C ALA A 118 10.89 -24.25 -14.99
N GLN A 119 10.00 -24.43 -14.02
CA GLN A 119 8.87 -23.53 -13.75
C GLN A 119 9.35 -22.12 -13.43
N ILE A 120 10.37 -21.99 -12.57
CA ILE A 120 10.89 -20.67 -12.17
C ILE A 120 11.57 -19.97 -13.35
N GLU A 121 12.36 -20.70 -14.15
CA GLU A 121 12.97 -20.13 -15.36
C GLU A 121 11.91 -19.67 -16.38
N ALA A 122 10.81 -20.42 -16.53
CA ALA A 122 9.70 -20.02 -17.40
C ALA A 122 8.96 -18.77 -16.88
N LEU A 123 8.86 -18.59 -15.56
CA LEU A 123 8.23 -17.43 -14.91
C LEU A 123 9.19 -16.23 -14.74
N MET A 124 10.50 -16.43 -14.96
CA MET A 124 11.52 -15.40 -14.74
C MET A 124 11.24 -14.09 -15.47
N PRO A 125 10.80 -14.06 -16.75
CA PRO A 125 10.47 -12.81 -17.42
C PRO A 125 9.37 -12.01 -16.71
N GLU A 126 8.35 -12.69 -16.18
CA GLU A 126 7.27 -12.05 -15.44
C GLU A 126 7.74 -11.53 -14.08
N ILE A 127 8.57 -12.32 -13.37
CA ILE A 127 9.19 -11.91 -12.10
C ILE A 127 9.99 -10.62 -12.30
N LEU A 128 10.78 -10.53 -13.37
CA LEU A 128 11.60 -9.37 -13.68
C LEU A 128 10.75 -8.14 -14.03
N ALA A 129 9.73 -8.32 -14.87
CA ALA A 129 8.82 -7.25 -15.25
C ALA A 129 8.06 -6.70 -14.03
N PHE A 130 7.67 -7.57 -13.10
CA PHE A 130 7.00 -7.15 -11.88
C PHE A 130 7.95 -6.45 -10.90
N ALA A 131 9.12 -7.05 -10.64
CA ALA A 131 10.11 -6.52 -9.69
C ALA A 131 10.67 -5.16 -10.11
N ASP A 132 10.79 -4.91 -11.41
CA ASP A 132 11.17 -3.61 -11.96
C ASP A 132 12.53 -3.11 -11.39
N ILE A 133 13.53 -4.01 -11.42
CA ILE A 133 14.89 -3.78 -10.89
C ILE A 133 15.96 -3.68 -12.00
N GLY A 134 15.56 -3.79 -13.28
CA GLY A 134 16.46 -3.71 -14.44
C GLY A 134 17.62 -4.73 -14.40
N ASP A 135 18.81 -4.27 -14.81
CA ASP A 135 20.01 -5.10 -14.93
C ASP A 135 20.59 -5.59 -13.58
N TYR A 136 20.05 -5.11 -12.46
CA TYR A 136 20.50 -5.55 -11.14
C TYR A 136 20.20 -7.03 -10.87
N ILE A 137 19.31 -7.67 -11.63
CA ILE A 137 19.00 -9.09 -11.46
C ILE A 137 20.25 -9.99 -11.48
N ASP A 138 21.24 -9.65 -12.31
CA ASP A 138 22.48 -10.40 -12.44
C ASP A 138 23.60 -9.90 -11.50
N GLN A 139 23.29 -8.92 -10.63
CA GLN A 139 24.16 -8.43 -9.57
C GLN A 139 23.87 -9.13 -8.22
N PRO A 140 24.87 -9.27 -7.34
CA PRO A 140 24.69 -9.81 -5.99
C PRO A 140 23.67 -9.00 -5.16
N VAL A 141 22.79 -9.67 -4.42
CA VAL A 141 21.72 -9.02 -3.63
C VAL A 141 22.26 -8.07 -2.55
N ARG A 142 23.51 -8.26 -2.07
CA ARG A 142 24.16 -7.33 -1.13
C ARG A 142 24.32 -5.89 -1.65
N VAL A 143 24.29 -5.67 -2.97
CA VAL A 143 24.35 -4.31 -3.55
C VAL A 143 22.97 -3.69 -3.79
N TYR A 144 21.90 -4.41 -3.48
CA TYR A 144 20.53 -3.94 -3.67
C TYR A 144 20.17 -2.94 -2.57
N SER A 145 19.33 -1.94 -2.92
CA SER A 145 18.60 -1.20 -1.90
C SER A 145 17.58 -2.11 -1.21
N SER A 146 17.15 -1.76 0.00
CA SER A 146 16.08 -2.48 0.71
C SER A 146 14.81 -2.59 -0.13
N GLY A 147 14.46 -1.54 -0.89
CA GLY A 147 13.33 -1.55 -1.82
C GLY A 147 13.46 -2.58 -2.93
N MET A 148 14.63 -2.68 -3.58
CA MET A 148 14.87 -3.69 -4.62
C MET A 148 14.79 -5.12 -4.10
N GLN A 149 15.28 -5.36 -2.89
CA GLN A 149 15.19 -6.69 -2.25
C GLN A 149 13.73 -7.09 -2.02
N VAL A 150 12.93 -6.18 -1.45
CA VAL A 150 11.50 -6.41 -1.22
C VAL A 150 10.74 -6.58 -2.53
N ARG A 151 11.07 -5.79 -3.55
CA ARG A 151 10.47 -5.89 -4.88
C ARG A 151 10.66 -7.27 -5.50
N LEU A 152 11.90 -7.75 -5.53
CA LEU A 152 12.21 -9.07 -6.05
C LEU A 152 11.57 -10.17 -5.20
N ALA A 153 11.64 -10.06 -3.87
CA ALA A 153 11.03 -11.04 -2.97
C ALA A 153 9.51 -11.16 -3.18
N PHE A 154 8.80 -10.03 -3.32
CA PHE A 154 7.37 -10.03 -3.58
C PHE A 154 7.07 -10.62 -4.96
N ALA A 155 7.83 -10.23 -5.99
CA ALA A 155 7.66 -10.74 -7.35
C ALA A 155 7.79 -12.27 -7.41
N VAL A 156 8.78 -12.83 -6.71
CA VAL A 156 8.99 -14.29 -6.64
C VAL A 156 7.89 -14.95 -5.80
N ALA A 157 7.54 -14.40 -4.64
CA ALA A 157 6.52 -14.97 -3.76
C ALA A 157 5.11 -14.98 -4.38
N THR A 158 4.86 -14.10 -5.35
CA THR A 158 3.57 -13.94 -6.05
C THR A 158 3.62 -14.30 -7.53
N CYS A 159 4.68 -14.96 -8.01
CA CYS A 159 4.76 -15.40 -9.41
C CYS A 159 3.76 -16.52 -9.76
N VAL A 160 3.26 -17.23 -8.74
CA VAL A 160 2.21 -18.24 -8.88
C VAL A 160 1.10 -17.94 -7.89
N ARG A 161 -0.14 -17.98 -8.37
CA ARG A 161 -1.32 -17.78 -7.52
C ARG A 161 -1.39 -18.86 -6.42
N PRO A 162 -1.44 -18.48 -5.12
CA PRO A 162 -1.63 -19.43 -4.03
C PRO A 162 -3.11 -19.81 -3.83
N ASP A 163 -3.39 -20.81 -3.00
CA ASP A 163 -4.76 -21.09 -2.52
C ASP A 163 -5.11 -20.20 -1.32
N ILE A 164 -4.10 -19.91 -0.49
CA ILE A 164 -4.18 -19.05 0.69
C ILE A 164 -3.05 -18.02 0.61
N LEU A 165 -3.40 -16.75 0.63
CA LEU A 165 -2.45 -15.65 0.74
C LEU A 165 -2.54 -15.03 2.14
N ILE A 166 -1.42 -14.97 2.85
CA ILE A 166 -1.30 -14.30 4.14
C ILE A 166 -0.41 -13.08 3.95
N VAL A 167 -0.93 -11.92 4.33
CA VAL A 167 -0.26 -10.64 4.12
C VAL A 167 -0.09 -9.94 5.47
N ASP A 168 1.15 -9.56 5.80
CA ASP A 168 1.43 -8.69 6.94
C ASP A 168 1.52 -7.21 6.50
N GLU A 169 1.40 -6.30 7.47
CA GLU A 169 1.50 -4.85 7.28
C GLU A 169 2.82 -4.43 6.60
N ALA A 170 3.85 -5.29 6.67
CA ALA A 170 5.15 -5.11 6.03
C ALA A 170 5.11 -4.98 4.49
N LEU A 171 3.97 -5.19 3.83
CA LEU A 171 3.80 -4.76 2.43
C LEU A 171 3.96 -3.25 2.21
N ALA A 172 3.90 -2.44 3.27
CA ALA A 172 4.22 -1.01 3.23
C ALA A 172 5.71 -0.70 3.02
N VAL A 173 6.58 -1.71 2.87
CA VAL A 173 8.00 -1.51 2.56
C VAL A 173 8.19 -1.45 1.03
N GLY A 174 8.63 -0.29 0.55
CA GLY A 174 8.77 0.03 -0.87
C GLY A 174 8.15 1.39 -1.18
N ASP A 175 8.45 1.96 -2.34
CA ASP A 175 7.75 3.16 -2.82
C ASP A 175 6.26 2.88 -3.07
N VAL A 176 5.42 3.91 -2.92
CA VAL A 176 3.96 3.85 -3.12
C VAL A 176 3.58 3.21 -4.45
N PHE A 177 4.34 3.61 -5.45
CA PHE A 177 4.39 3.11 -6.79
C PHE A 177 4.46 1.58 -6.91
N PHE A 178 5.32 0.91 -6.15
CA PHE A 178 5.38 -0.55 -6.09
C PHE A 178 4.26 -1.12 -5.21
N GLN A 179 3.87 -0.42 -4.13
CA GLN A 179 2.74 -0.84 -3.30
C GLN A 179 1.45 -0.96 -4.11
N GLN A 180 1.16 0.00 -5.01
CA GLN A 180 0.01 -0.05 -5.92
C GLN A 180 0.08 -1.29 -6.84
N LYS A 181 1.25 -1.65 -7.39
CA LYS A 181 1.45 -2.89 -8.16
C LYS A 181 1.16 -4.14 -7.30
N CYS A 182 1.63 -4.16 -6.05
CA CYS A 182 1.39 -5.25 -5.11
C CYS A 182 -0.10 -5.42 -4.80
N PHE A 183 -0.83 -4.33 -4.53
CA PHE A 183 -2.27 -4.38 -4.27
C PHE A 183 -3.05 -4.87 -5.48
N ALA A 184 -2.75 -4.36 -6.68
CA ALA A 184 -3.39 -4.85 -7.92
C ALA A 184 -3.15 -6.35 -8.14
N ARG A 185 -1.95 -6.87 -7.84
CA ARG A 185 -1.65 -8.31 -7.88
C ARG A 185 -2.51 -9.08 -6.88
N ILE A 186 -2.65 -8.58 -5.65
CA ILE A 186 -3.45 -9.21 -4.60
C ILE A 186 -4.93 -9.24 -5.00
N GLU A 187 -5.49 -8.13 -5.49
CA GLU A 187 -6.86 -8.05 -5.99
C GLU A 187 -7.12 -9.08 -7.10
N SER A 188 -6.20 -9.19 -8.07
CA SER A 188 -6.30 -10.20 -9.13
C SER A 188 -6.33 -11.65 -8.60
N PHE A 189 -5.67 -11.92 -7.46
CA PHE A 189 -5.71 -13.23 -6.82
C PHE A 189 -7.02 -13.47 -6.10
N ILE A 190 -7.57 -12.46 -5.43
CA ILE A 190 -8.89 -12.53 -4.77
C ILE A 190 -9.96 -12.81 -5.82
N GLU A 191 -9.98 -12.04 -6.92
CA GLU A 191 -10.93 -12.24 -8.03
C GLU A 191 -10.84 -13.65 -8.63
N ALA A 192 -9.63 -14.23 -8.64
CA ALA A 192 -9.39 -15.59 -9.11
C ALA A 192 -9.71 -16.68 -8.07
N GLY A 193 -10.24 -16.32 -6.89
CA GLY A 193 -10.71 -17.22 -5.83
C GLY A 193 -9.66 -17.60 -4.78
N THR A 194 -8.63 -16.78 -4.59
CA THR A 194 -7.64 -16.96 -3.52
C THR A 194 -8.23 -16.50 -2.19
N THR A 195 -8.12 -17.32 -1.16
CA THR A 195 -8.53 -16.90 0.20
C THR A 195 -7.42 -16.05 0.82
N LEU A 196 -7.78 -14.92 1.40
CA LEU A 196 -6.86 -13.90 1.90
C LEU A 196 -6.99 -13.74 3.41
N LEU A 197 -5.86 -13.74 4.12
CA LEU A 197 -5.75 -13.26 5.48
C LEU A 197 -4.86 -12.01 5.49
N PHE A 198 -5.47 -10.85 5.71
CA PHE A 198 -4.83 -9.55 5.60
C PHE A 198 -4.67 -8.88 6.96
N VAL A 199 -3.43 -8.67 7.41
CA VAL A 199 -3.15 -7.96 8.66
C VAL A 199 -2.81 -6.52 8.36
N SER A 200 -3.61 -5.58 8.88
CA SER A 200 -3.39 -4.15 8.63
C SER A 200 -3.94 -3.28 9.74
N HIS A 201 -3.33 -2.10 9.88
CA HIS A 201 -3.83 -1.02 10.72
C HIS A 201 -4.61 0.05 9.92
N SER A 202 -4.67 -0.08 8.59
CA SER A 202 -5.37 0.84 7.69
C SER A 202 -6.84 0.47 7.56
N ALA A 203 -7.72 1.30 8.14
CA ALA A 203 -9.17 1.14 8.03
C ALA A 203 -9.65 1.09 6.58
N GLY A 204 -9.15 2.00 5.73
CA GLY A 204 -9.56 2.08 4.32
C GLY A 204 -9.23 0.81 3.53
N THR A 205 -8.06 0.22 3.77
CA THR A 205 -7.64 -1.01 3.07
C THR A 205 -8.47 -2.21 3.52
N VAL A 206 -8.74 -2.33 4.83
CA VAL A 206 -9.57 -3.39 5.38
C VAL A 206 -11.00 -3.31 4.83
N LEU A 207 -11.58 -2.10 4.74
CA LEU A 207 -12.91 -1.90 4.16
C LEU A 207 -12.99 -2.23 2.67
N ASN A 208 -11.93 -1.96 1.92
CA ASN A 208 -11.93 -2.14 0.47
C ASN A 208 -11.65 -3.58 0.03
N ILE A 209 -10.82 -4.32 0.76
CA ILE A 209 -10.28 -5.61 0.32
C ILE A 209 -10.92 -6.79 1.06
N CYS A 210 -11.37 -6.60 2.30
CA CYS A 210 -11.84 -7.70 3.14
C CYS A 210 -13.37 -7.79 3.14
N ASP A 211 -13.91 -9.00 3.00
CA ASP A 211 -15.33 -9.31 3.16
C ASP A 211 -15.75 -9.29 4.65
N ARG A 212 -14.81 -9.66 5.52
CA ARG A 212 -15.00 -9.90 6.95
C ARG A 212 -13.76 -9.48 7.73
N CYS A 213 -13.89 -9.15 9.00
CA CYS A 213 -12.78 -8.75 9.84
C CYS A 213 -12.84 -9.35 11.25
N ILE A 214 -11.70 -9.84 11.72
CA ILE A 214 -11.45 -10.36 13.05
C ILE A 214 -10.68 -9.31 13.84
N PHE A 215 -11.26 -8.85 14.95
CA PHE A 215 -10.62 -7.94 15.90
C PHE A 215 -10.05 -8.73 17.07
N LEU A 216 -8.73 -8.65 17.26
CA LEU A 216 -8.03 -9.21 18.40
C LEU A 216 -7.84 -8.18 19.51
N ARG A 217 -8.20 -8.56 20.74
CA ARG A 217 -7.95 -7.79 21.96
C ARG A 217 -7.39 -8.68 23.05
N GLY A 218 -6.22 -8.31 23.59
CA GLY A 218 -5.61 -9.01 24.71
C GLY A 218 -5.37 -10.51 24.48
N GLY A 219 -5.08 -10.91 23.24
CA GLY A 219 -4.86 -12.31 22.90
C GLY A 219 -6.13 -13.15 22.67
N ARG A 220 -7.31 -12.53 22.59
CA ARG A 220 -8.60 -13.17 22.35
C ARG A 220 -9.32 -12.53 21.16
N VAL A 221 -10.19 -13.28 20.50
CA VAL A 221 -11.11 -12.73 19.48
C VAL A 221 -12.17 -11.90 20.22
N ALA A 222 -12.18 -10.59 19.98
CA ALA A 222 -13.15 -9.68 20.58
C ALA A 222 -14.37 -9.45 19.67
N PHE A 223 -14.14 -9.50 18.36
CA PHE A 223 -15.19 -9.39 17.36
C PHE A 223 -14.79 -10.13 16.09
N ASP A 224 -15.78 -10.67 15.39
CA ASP A 224 -15.61 -11.38 14.13
C ASP A 224 -16.88 -11.18 13.29
N GLY A 225 -16.78 -10.37 12.23
CA GLY A 225 -17.96 -9.94 11.47
C GLY A 225 -17.63 -8.90 10.41
N ALA A 226 -18.55 -7.95 10.19
CA ALA A 226 -18.38 -6.94 9.15
C ALA A 226 -17.15 -6.05 9.42
N PRO A 227 -16.38 -5.67 8.39
CA PRO A 227 -15.21 -4.81 8.54
C PRO A 227 -15.47 -3.46 9.22
N ALA A 228 -16.60 -2.81 8.90
CA ALA A 228 -16.98 -1.52 9.49
C ALA A 228 -17.16 -1.62 11.01
N ASP A 229 -17.93 -2.60 11.48
CA ASP A 229 -18.18 -2.83 12.90
C ASP A 229 -16.88 -3.16 13.67
N ALA A 230 -16.01 -3.98 13.05
CA ALA A 230 -14.71 -4.30 13.64
C ALA A 230 -13.82 -3.07 13.80
N LEU A 231 -13.83 -2.18 12.80
CA LEU A 231 -13.05 -0.93 12.81
C LEU A 231 -13.60 0.07 13.83
N ASP A 232 -14.91 0.18 13.99
CA ASP A 232 -15.53 1.02 15.02
C ASP A 232 -15.10 0.58 16.43
N LEU A 233 -15.11 -0.72 16.69
CA LEU A 233 -14.64 -1.30 17.95
C LEU A 233 -13.13 -1.08 18.16
N TYR A 234 -12.34 -1.19 17.09
CA TYR A 234 -10.90 -0.92 17.13
C TYR A 234 -10.60 0.56 17.41
N GLN A 235 -11.33 1.48 16.78
CA GLN A 235 -11.19 2.92 17.01
C GLN A 235 -11.58 3.31 18.44
N ALA A 236 -12.66 2.75 18.98
CA ALA A 236 -13.05 2.97 20.37
C ALA A 236 -11.95 2.53 21.36
N GLU A 237 -11.27 1.42 21.10
CA GLU A 237 -10.14 0.93 21.90
C GLU A 237 -8.89 1.85 21.78
N LEU A 238 -8.65 2.43 20.60
CA LEU A 238 -7.57 3.41 20.41
C LEU A 238 -7.85 4.73 21.15
N LEU A 239 -9.09 5.23 21.08
CA LEU A 239 -9.49 6.46 21.76
C LEU A 239 -9.41 6.32 23.28
N GLY A 240 -9.79 5.17 23.84
CA GLY A 240 -9.59 4.87 25.26
C GLY A 240 -8.12 4.75 25.70
N ARG A 241 -7.16 4.68 24.75
CA ARG A 241 -5.71 4.70 25.00
C ARG A 241 -5.06 6.06 24.74
N ALA A 242 -5.72 6.95 23.98
CA ALA A 242 -5.20 8.27 23.63
C ALA A 242 -5.08 9.22 24.83
N ASP A 243 -5.76 8.92 25.94
CA ASP A 243 -5.61 9.64 27.21
C ASP A 243 -4.19 9.53 27.84
N GLN A 244 -3.23 8.80 27.24
CA GLN A 244 -1.92 8.52 27.84
C GLN A 244 -0.64 8.65 26.95
N ALA A 245 -0.60 9.42 25.85
CA ALA A 245 0.69 9.67 25.18
C ALA A 245 0.82 11.04 24.46
N PRO A 246 2.05 11.61 24.38
CA PRO A 246 2.29 13.04 24.16
C PRO A 246 2.64 13.45 22.72
N ASP A 247 2.49 14.76 22.50
CA ASP A 247 2.71 15.57 21.29
C ASP A 247 4.07 15.44 20.55
N ALA A 248 3.99 15.85 19.28
CA ALA A 248 4.98 16.55 18.44
C ALA A 248 5.78 15.73 17.40
N ILE A 249 5.36 15.84 16.13
CA ILE A 249 6.22 15.63 14.95
C ILE A 249 6.53 17.01 14.35
N ARG A 250 7.83 17.36 14.26
CA ARG A 250 8.33 18.54 13.53
C ARG A 250 8.90 18.08 12.19
N ILE A 251 8.43 18.66 11.09
CA ILE A 251 8.93 18.40 9.74
C ILE A 251 9.92 19.50 9.35
N GLN A 252 11.17 19.13 9.07
CA GLN A 252 12.15 19.99 8.40
C GLN A 252 12.11 19.69 6.89
N GLY A 253 11.49 20.58 6.11
CA GLY A 253 11.55 20.55 4.64
C GLY A 253 12.64 21.50 4.15
N GLY A 254 13.67 20.97 3.49
CA GLY A 254 14.65 21.75 2.73
C GLY A 254 14.13 22.09 1.34
N PRO A 255 14.43 23.29 0.79
CA PRO A 255 14.01 23.69 -0.55
C PRO A 255 14.72 22.85 -1.61
N VAL A 256 13.96 22.25 -2.53
CA VAL A 256 14.49 21.70 -3.78
C VAL A 256 14.49 22.85 -4.78
N ALA A 257 15.67 23.30 -5.20
CA ALA A 257 15.81 24.44 -6.09
C ALA A 257 15.24 24.14 -7.48
N ALA A 258 14.27 24.95 -7.92
CA ALA A 258 13.75 24.94 -9.27
C ALA A 258 14.64 25.79 -10.20
N ALA A 259 15.10 25.20 -11.31
CA ALA A 259 15.56 25.96 -12.46
C ALA A 259 14.44 26.00 -13.52
N PRO A 260 14.17 27.14 -14.16
CA PRO A 260 13.23 27.19 -15.27
C PRO A 260 13.80 26.41 -16.46
N VAL A 261 13.10 25.38 -16.91
CA VAL A 261 13.48 24.62 -18.11
C VAL A 261 13.31 25.54 -19.32
N ALA A 262 14.42 25.94 -19.92
CA ALA A 262 14.45 26.65 -21.18
C ALA A 262 13.85 25.77 -22.29
N ARG A 263 13.19 26.40 -23.28
CA ARG A 263 12.51 25.77 -24.43
C ARG A 263 13.32 24.72 -25.21
N GLU A 264 14.63 24.66 -25.00
CA GLU A 264 15.55 23.78 -25.74
C GLU A 264 15.70 22.38 -25.12
N HIS A 265 15.18 22.10 -23.92
CA HIS A 265 15.32 20.81 -23.21
C HIS A 265 14.00 20.24 -22.65
N LEU A 266 12.93 20.22 -23.45
CA LEU A 266 11.70 19.52 -23.08
C LEU A 266 11.83 18.02 -23.38
N THR A 267 12.06 17.21 -22.34
CA THR A 267 12.01 15.74 -22.43
C THR A 267 10.62 15.23 -22.05
N ALA A 268 10.05 14.36 -22.89
CA ALA A 268 8.77 13.72 -22.58
C ALA A 268 8.87 12.90 -21.29
N LEU A 269 7.93 13.10 -20.37
CA LEU A 269 7.78 12.31 -19.16
C LEU A 269 7.26 10.92 -19.51
N GLN A 270 7.79 9.91 -18.82
CA GLN A 270 7.30 8.54 -18.93
C GLN A 270 6.40 8.21 -17.75
N GLY A 271 5.17 7.80 -18.04
CA GLY A 271 4.28 7.19 -17.06
C GLY A 271 4.54 5.70 -16.92
N LYS A 272 3.82 5.04 -16.01
CA LYS A 272 3.98 3.60 -15.76
C LYS A 272 3.14 2.70 -16.66
N THR A 273 3.24 1.39 -16.45
CA THR A 273 2.42 0.35 -17.07
C THR A 273 0.94 0.73 -17.07
N GLY A 274 0.30 0.69 -18.24
CA GLY A 274 -1.08 1.16 -18.44
C GLY A 274 -1.20 2.61 -18.92
N SER A 275 -0.10 3.39 -18.91
CA SER A 275 -0.07 4.71 -19.54
C SER A 275 -0.29 4.61 -21.04
N ILE A 276 -1.11 5.52 -21.54
CA ILE A 276 -1.44 5.65 -22.96
C ILE A 276 -0.63 6.85 -23.47
N THR A 277 0.45 6.57 -24.19
CA THR A 277 1.15 7.59 -24.95
C THR A 277 0.77 7.44 -26.42
N THR A 278 0.36 8.53 -27.05
CA THR A 278 0.13 8.57 -28.49
C THR A 278 1.15 9.50 -29.15
N PRO A 279 1.41 9.37 -30.47
CA PRO A 279 2.25 10.32 -31.18
C PRO A 279 1.70 11.76 -31.23
N GLY A 280 0.47 12.00 -30.74
CA GLY A 280 -0.22 13.29 -30.84
C GLY A 280 0.18 14.32 -29.79
N ALA A 281 0.64 13.89 -28.61
CA ALA A 281 1.10 14.82 -27.56
C ALA A 281 1.99 14.13 -26.52
N ASP A 282 2.94 14.88 -25.98
CA ASP A 282 3.81 14.46 -24.88
C ASP A 282 3.61 15.34 -23.64
N CYS A 283 3.49 14.71 -22.46
CA CYS A 283 3.58 15.44 -21.20
C CYS A 283 5.04 15.84 -20.96
N VAL A 284 5.31 17.13 -20.82
CA VAL A 284 6.68 17.66 -20.66
C VAL A 284 6.95 18.28 -19.30
N GLY A 285 5.92 18.45 -18.47
CA GLY A 285 6.07 18.94 -17.10
C GLY A 285 4.87 18.62 -16.22
N VAL A 286 5.14 18.19 -14.99
CA VAL A 286 4.16 18.04 -13.90
C VAL A 286 4.80 18.59 -12.64
N ARG A 287 4.23 19.62 -12.05
CA ARG A 287 4.76 20.30 -10.86
C ARG A 287 3.66 20.53 -9.85
N LEU A 288 3.95 20.31 -8.57
CA LEU A 288 3.03 20.66 -7.50
C LEU A 288 3.65 21.72 -6.60
N LEU A 289 3.01 22.88 -6.58
CA LEU A 289 3.50 24.08 -5.91
C LEU A 289 2.72 24.31 -4.61
N ASP A 290 3.43 24.68 -3.56
CA ASP A 290 2.84 25.10 -2.29
C ASP A 290 2.17 26.49 -2.41
N ARG A 291 1.65 27.00 -1.29
CA ARG A 291 1.01 28.32 -1.22
C ARG A 291 1.95 29.49 -1.55
N HIS A 292 3.27 29.27 -1.53
CA HIS A 292 4.29 30.25 -1.85
C HIS A 292 4.78 30.12 -3.31
N GLY A 293 4.25 29.15 -4.07
CA GLY A 293 4.65 28.88 -5.44
C GLY A 293 5.94 28.07 -5.54
N GLU A 294 6.41 27.47 -4.44
CA GLU A 294 7.60 26.62 -4.43
C GLU A 294 7.21 25.15 -4.60
N GLU A 295 8.00 24.42 -5.40
CA GLU A 295 7.81 22.99 -5.54
C GLU A 295 8.30 22.26 -4.28
N ARG A 296 7.44 21.45 -3.67
CA ARG A 296 7.77 20.70 -2.46
C ARG A 296 7.29 19.25 -2.56
N ALA A 297 8.17 18.33 -2.17
CA ALA A 297 7.82 16.91 -2.03
C ALA A 297 6.84 16.64 -0.87
N THR A 298 6.82 17.53 0.11
CA THR A 298 5.91 17.48 1.27
C THR A 298 5.09 18.74 1.34
N LEU A 299 3.77 18.57 1.38
CA LEU A 299 2.77 19.62 1.42
C LEU A 299 1.97 19.51 2.71
N VAL A 300 1.34 20.59 3.12
CA VAL A 300 0.58 20.64 4.37
C VAL A 300 -0.91 20.47 4.07
N ALA A 301 -1.60 19.63 4.84
CA ALA A 301 -3.04 19.45 4.73
C ALA A 301 -3.79 20.78 4.90
N ASP A 302 -4.93 20.92 4.22
CA ASP A 302 -5.79 22.10 4.27
C ASP A 302 -5.12 23.42 3.84
N GLU A 303 -3.97 23.35 3.15
CA GLU A 303 -3.36 24.50 2.47
C GLU A 303 -3.70 24.50 0.98
N MET A 304 -3.71 25.69 0.38
CA MET A 304 -3.84 25.86 -1.06
C MET A 304 -2.57 25.39 -1.76
N VAL A 305 -2.74 24.54 -2.77
CA VAL A 305 -1.68 24.06 -3.65
C VAL A 305 -2.06 24.28 -5.10
N THR A 306 -1.04 24.39 -5.96
CA THR A 306 -1.23 24.53 -7.41
C THR A 306 -0.57 23.38 -8.14
N LEU A 307 -1.35 22.56 -8.83
CA LEU A 307 -0.86 21.56 -9.78
C LEU A 307 -0.70 22.20 -11.15
N GLN A 308 0.51 22.18 -11.70
CA GLN A 308 0.80 22.60 -13.07
C GLN A 308 1.13 21.39 -13.95
N VAL A 309 0.53 21.33 -15.13
CA VAL A 309 0.76 20.28 -16.12
C VAL A 309 0.98 20.90 -17.49
N ASP A 310 2.05 20.50 -18.16
CA ASP A 310 2.48 21.03 -19.46
C ASP A 310 2.53 19.90 -20.50
N TYR A 311 1.84 20.08 -21.63
CA TYR A 311 1.84 19.15 -22.77
C TYR A 311 2.37 19.81 -24.04
N LEU A 312 3.31 19.17 -24.72
CA LEU A 312 3.74 19.53 -26.07
C LEU A 312 2.90 18.79 -27.10
N LEU A 313 2.22 19.52 -27.99
CA LEU A 313 1.40 18.93 -29.05
C LEU A 313 2.21 18.62 -30.30
N HIS A 314 1.96 17.47 -30.91
CA HIS A 314 2.58 17.02 -32.16
C HIS A 314 1.61 16.99 -33.35
N GLU A 315 0.34 17.31 -33.10
CA GLU A 315 -0.73 17.50 -34.08
C GLU A 315 -1.60 18.70 -33.70
N ASP A 316 -2.42 19.18 -34.63
CA ASP A 316 -3.42 20.22 -34.35
C ASP A 316 -4.58 19.60 -33.55
N VAL A 317 -4.93 20.22 -32.42
CA VAL A 317 -5.99 19.75 -31.52
C VAL A 317 -7.04 20.84 -31.36
N ALA A 318 -8.26 20.60 -31.85
CA ALA A 318 -9.31 21.61 -31.85
C ALA A 318 -9.89 21.91 -30.45
N ASP A 319 -9.97 20.90 -29.59
CA ASP A 319 -10.65 21.00 -28.29
C ASP A 319 -9.85 20.26 -27.18
N PRO A 320 -8.63 20.72 -26.85
CA PRO A 320 -7.78 20.06 -25.86
C PRO A 320 -8.31 20.21 -24.42
N HIS A 321 -8.28 19.13 -23.65
CA HIS A 321 -8.71 19.11 -22.26
C HIS A 321 -7.70 18.38 -21.38
N VAL A 322 -7.19 19.07 -20.36
CA VAL A 322 -6.23 18.52 -19.40
C VAL A 322 -6.95 18.08 -18.15
N GLY A 323 -6.55 16.94 -17.59
CA GLY A 323 -7.08 16.43 -16.33
C GLY A 323 -6.04 15.78 -15.46
N PHE A 324 -6.44 15.51 -14.23
CA PHE A 324 -5.62 14.83 -13.25
C PHE A 324 -6.46 13.94 -12.34
N LYS A 325 -5.77 13.01 -11.70
CA LYS A 325 -6.31 12.08 -10.72
C LYS A 325 -5.32 11.92 -9.58
N ILE A 326 -5.82 12.02 -8.35
CA ILE A 326 -5.08 11.77 -7.11
C ILE A 326 -5.48 10.39 -6.59
N ARG A 327 -4.48 9.56 -6.30
CA ARG A 327 -4.67 8.26 -5.65
C ARG A 327 -3.89 8.21 -4.36
N ASN A 328 -4.40 7.45 -3.40
CA ASN A 328 -3.62 7.12 -2.20
C ASN A 328 -2.62 5.99 -2.49
N ARG A 329 -1.80 5.65 -1.50
CA ARG A 329 -0.83 4.55 -1.61
C ARG A 329 -1.40 3.17 -1.92
N PHE A 330 -2.71 2.98 -1.69
CA PHE A 330 -3.43 1.75 -1.99
C PHE A 330 -3.97 1.71 -3.43
N GLY A 331 -3.78 2.77 -4.22
CA GLY A 331 -4.25 2.86 -5.61
C GLY A 331 -5.70 3.33 -5.74
N ALA A 332 -6.42 3.55 -4.63
CA ALA A 332 -7.78 4.05 -4.64
C ALA A 332 -7.80 5.50 -5.14
N THR A 333 -8.71 5.79 -6.09
CA THR A 333 -8.91 7.15 -6.60
C THR A 333 -9.65 7.98 -5.56
N LEU A 334 -9.03 9.06 -5.10
CA LEU A 334 -9.64 9.99 -4.13
C LEU A 334 -10.32 11.16 -4.81
N PHE A 335 -9.72 11.64 -5.89
CA PHE A 335 -10.25 12.74 -6.66
C PHE A 335 -9.79 12.61 -8.11
N GLU A 336 -10.69 12.89 -9.04
CA GLU A 336 -10.39 13.01 -10.46
C GLU A 336 -11.22 14.13 -11.06
N THR A 337 -10.61 14.90 -11.96
CA THR A 337 -11.32 15.89 -12.75
C THR A 337 -10.52 16.24 -14.00
N ASN A 338 -11.13 17.02 -14.87
CA ASN A 338 -10.49 17.58 -16.05
C ASN A 338 -11.14 18.92 -16.40
N SER A 339 -10.50 19.69 -17.28
CA SER A 339 -10.99 21.02 -17.66
C SER A 339 -12.40 20.99 -18.25
N TYR A 340 -12.79 19.91 -18.95
CA TYR A 340 -14.16 19.73 -19.46
C TYR A 340 -15.19 19.55 -18.33
N CYS A 341 -14.94 18.64 -17.37
CA CYS A 341 -15.81 18.42 -16.21
C CYS A 341 -15.89 19.67 -15.31
N MET A 342 -14.84 20.48 -15.28
CA MET A 342 -14.81 21.79 -14.64
C MET A 342 -15.53 22.89 -15.44
N ARG A 343 -16.14 22.54 -16.58
CA ARG A 343 -16.85 23.43 -17.51
C ARG A 343 -15.99 24.61 -17.98
N GLN A 344 -14.70 24.37 -18.15
CA GLN A 344 -13.77 25.36 -18.69
C GLN A 344 -13.77 25.29 -20.20
N ALA A 345 -13.82 26.46 -20.83
CA ALA A 345 -13.70 26.57 -22.27
C ALA A 345 -12.30 26.11 -22.71
N SER A 346 -12.26 25.33 -23.78
CA SER A 346 -11.01 24.98 -24.45
C SER A 346 -10.75 25.93 -25.62
N THR A 347 -9.49 26.04 -26.01
CA THR A 347 -9.06 26.77 -27.19
C THR A 347 -8.29 25.84 -28.13
N PRO A 348 -8.60 25.85 -29.44
CA PRO A 348 -7.81 25.12 -30.42
C PRO A 348 -6.32 25.44 -30.29
N ALA A 349 -5.50 24.39 -30.30
CA ALA A 349 -4.06 24.49 -30.18
C ALA A 349 -3.38 23.80 -31.36
N ALA A 350 -2.46 24.51 -32.00
CA ALA A 350 -1.75 24.02 -33.17
C ALA A 350 -0.61 23.07 -32.78
N ARG A 351 -0.18 22.25 -33.74
CA ARG A 351 1.03 21.44 -33.65
C ARG A 351 2.23 22.30 -33.21
N GLY A 352 3.01 21.79 -32.25
CA GLY A 352 4.16 22.45 -31.66
C GLY A 352 3.83 23.41 -30.52
N ALA A 353 2.55 23.66 -30.25
CA ALA A 353 2.14 24.46 -29.09
C ALA A 353 2.34 23.69 -27.79
N ILE A 354 2.57 24.43 -26.70
CA ILE A 354 2.56 23.90 -25.33
C ILE A 354 1.24 24.27 -24.68
N VAL A 355 0.47 23.27 -24.27
CA VAL A 355 -0.76 23.44 -23.49
C VAL A 355 -0.40 23.33 -22.01
N SER A 356 -0.42 24.46 -21.31
CA SER A 356 -0.17 24.56 -19.88
C SER A 356 -1.48 24.71 -19.11
N ALA A 357 -1.76 23.79 -18.20
CA ALA A 357 -2.90 23.85 -17.29
C ALA A 357 -2.44 24.03 -15.84
N SER A 358 -3.14 24.90 -15.10
CA SER A 358 -2.89 25.13 -13.67
C SER A 358 -4.18 24.92 -12.88
N PHE A 359 -4.15 23.98 -11.93
CA PHE A 359 -5.27 23.66 -11.05
C PHE A 359 -4.93 24.14 -9.64
N ALA A 360 -5.66 25.13 -9.15
CA ALA A 360 -5.61 25.53 -7.75
C ALA A 360 -6.61 24.68 -6.96
N LEU A 361 -6.15 23.99 -5.92
CA LEU A 361 -7.00 23.19 -5.04
C LEU A 361 -6.61 23.36 -3.57
N ASN A 362 -7.60 23.23 -2.69
CA ASN A 362 -7.35 23.11 -1.26
C ASN A 362 -7.01 21.64 -0.95
N LEU A 363 -5.86 21.38 -0.34
CA LEU A 363 -5.35 20.04 -0.11
C LEU A 363 -5.98 19.41 1.16
N SER A 364 -7.28 19.20 1.15
CA SER A 364 -8.04 18.62 2.26
C SER A 364 -7.92 17.10 2.34
N LEU A 365 -6.70 16.59 2.19
CA LEU A 365 -6.37 15.16 2.28
C LEU A 365 -5.79 14.83 3.65
N PHE A 366 -6.01 13.60 4.09
CA PHE A 366 -5.43 13.11 5.35
C PHE A 366 -3.90 13.03 5.24
N PRO A 367 -3.14 13.10 6.35
CA PRO A 367 -1.70 12.91 6.29
C PRO A 367 -1.32 11.49 5.84
N ASP A 368 -0.88 11.36 4.58
CA ASP A 368 -0.39 10.12 3.96
C ASP A 368 0.41 10.45 2.69
N GLU A 369 0.82 9.43 1.94
CA GLU A 369 1.48 9.55 0.64
C GLU A 369 0.52 9.28 -0.53
N TYR A 370 0.66 10.07 -1.59
CA TYR A 370 -0.26 10.12 -2.73
C TYR A 370 0.47 10.11 -4.07
N THR A 371 -0.22 9.64 -5.12
CA THR A 371 0.27 9.68 -6.50
C THR A 371 -0.65 10.46 -7.42
N LEU A 372 -0.05 11.07 -8.45
CA LEU A 372 -0.73 11.79 -9.51
C LEU A 372 -0.74 10.98 -10.79
N THR A 373 -1.89 10.96 -11.43
CA THR A 373 -2.09 10.58 -12.83
C THR A 373 -2.52 11.83 -13.57
N VAL A 374 -2.00 12.06 -14.77
CA VAL A 374 -2.37 13.21 -15.62
C VAL A 374 -2.81 12.72 -16.98
N GLY A 375 -3.68 13.49 -17.64
CA GLY A 375 -4.09 13.17 -18.99
C GLY A 375 -4.44 14.40 -19.82
N LEU A 376 -4.36 14.22 -21.13
CA LEU A 376 -4.81 15.14 -22.17
C LEU A 376 -5.76 14.39 -23.11
N GLY A 377 -7.00 14.85 -23.19
CA GLY A 377 -8.01 14.41 -24.14
C GLY A 377 -8.39 15.50 -25.13
N ALA A 378 -9.12 15.13 -26.18
CA ALA A 378 -9.70 16.03 -27.16
C ALA A 378 -11.17 15.67 -27.44
N GLY A 379 -12.01 16.69 -27.66
CA GLY A 379 -13.43 16.51 -27.98
C GLY A 379 -14.22 16.02 -26.77
N GLY A 380 -14.30 16.86 -25.73
CA GLY A 380 -14.98 16.50 -24.48
C GLY A 380 -16.50 16.31 -24.67
N HIS A 381 -17.05 15.21 -24.18
CA HIS A 381 -18.48 14.91 -24.27
C HIS A 381 -19.00 14.06 -23.10
N GLY A 382 -20.33 14.05 -22.93
CA GLY A 382 -21.02 13.25 -21.92
C GLY A 382 -20.56 13.58 -20.49
N GLU A 383 -20.34 12.55 -19.68
CA GLU A 383 -19.90 12.65 -18.29
C GLU A 383 -18.36 12.69 -18.14
N GLY A 384 -17.67 13.42 -19.04
CA GLY A 384 -16.20 13.55 -19.00
C GLY A 384 -15.44 12.56 -19.87
N SER A 385 -16.08 12.05 -20.92
CA SER A 385 -15.44 11.23 -21.96
C SER A 385 -14.81 12.12 -23.03
N PHE A 386 -13.86 11.55 -23.78
CA PHE A 386 -13.14 12.25 -24.85
C PHE A 386 -13.21 11.44 -26.14
N GLU A 387 -13.41 12.12 -27.27
CA GLU A 387 -13.35 11.48 -28.59
C GLU A 387 -11.98 10.86 -28.85
N LYS A 388 -10.93 11.52 -28.36
CA LYS A 388 -9.55 11.06 -28.49
C LYS A 388 -8.79 11.30 -27.20
N VAL A 389 -8.12 10.28 -26.68
CA VAL A 389 -7.13 10.43 -25.60
C VAL A 389 -5.76 10.57 -26.25
N LEU A 390 -5.10 11.70 -26.06
CA LEU A 390 -3.81 12.02 -26.67
C LEU A 390 -2.64 11.57 -25.81
N ASN A 391 -2.80 11.71 -24.49
CA ASN A 391 -1.78 11.31 -23.55
C ASN A 391 -2.45 11.01 -22.21
N TYR A 392 -2.09 9.91 -21.56
CA TYR A 392 -2.60 9.54 -20.25
C TYR A 392 -1.49 8.84 -19.49
N LEU A 393 -0.88 9.52 -18.53
CA LEU A 393 0.24 9.00 -17.77
C LEU A 393 -0.19 8.66 -16.36
N HIS A 394 -0.17 7.37 -16.07
CA HIS A 394 -0.33 6.87 -14.72
C HIS A 394 0.93 7.16 -13.91
N GLU A 395 0.71 7.58 -12.65
CA GLU A 395 1.76 7.57 -11.62
C GLU A 395 3.00 8.42 -11.98
N VAL A 396 2.78 9.63 -12.52
CA VAL A 396 3.85 10.54 -12.98
C VAL A 396 4.57 11.28 -11.87
N HIS A 397 3.94 11.41 -10.71
CA HIS A 397 4.47 12.16 -9.58
C HIS A 397 3.90 11.61 -8.27
N SER A 398 4.68 11.69 -7.19
CA SER A 398 4.27 11.31 -5.83
C SER A 398 4.57 12.43 -4.86
N PHE A 399 3.71 12.64 -3.87
CA PHE A 399 3.86 13.68 -2.86
C PHE A 399 3.35 13.20 -1.50
N VAL A 400 3.91 13.79 -0.43
CA VAL A 400 3.51 13.51 0.96
C VAL A 400 2.65 14.64 1.48
N VAL A 401 1.57 14.32 2.17
CA VAL A 401 0.75 15.27 2.92
C VAL A 401 1.09 15.17 4.40
N ALA A 402 1.47 16.30 4.98
CA ALA A 402 1.77 16.48 6.38
C ALA A 402 0.55 17.00 7.15
N PRO A 403 0.41 16.67 8.45
CA PRO A 403 -0.64 17.24 9.29
C PRO A 403 -0.49 18.75 9.40
N ASN A 404 -1.62 19.45 9.37
CA ASN A 404 -1.67 20.88 9.63
C ASN A 404 -1.98 21.12 11.12
N PRO A 405 -1.03 21.65 11.90
CA PRO A 405 -1.24 21.88 13.33
C PRO A 405 -2.25 22.98 13.64
N ALA A 406 -2.61 23.81 12.65
CA ALA A 406 -3.62 24.86 12.80
C ALA A 406 -5.03 24.39 12.40
N ALA A 407 -5.17 23.22 11.79
CA ALA A 407 -6.45 22.65 11.41
C ALA A 407 -7.08 21.85 12.55
N ILE A 408 -8.36 21.51 12.41
CA ILE A 408 -9.03 20.56 13.30
C ILE A 408 -8.33 19.21 13.23
N THR A 409 -8.36 18.43 14.31
CA THR A 409 -7.96 17.02 14.25
C THR A 409 -9.13 16.22 13.69
N TRP A 410 -8.89 15.49 12.62
CA TRP A 410 -9.90 14.67 11.95
C TRP A 410 -9.28 13.36 11.47
N GLY A 411 -10.12 12.35 11.28
CA GLY A 411 -9.76 11.08 10.65
C GLY A 411 -10.64 10.84 9.42
N GLY A 412 -10.16 10.03 8.48
CA GLY A 412 -10.87 9.73 7.23
C GLY A 412 -10.02 10.02 6.00
N LEU A 413 -10.64 10.16 4.83
CA LEU A 413 -9.94 10.43 3.56
C LEU A 413 -9.86 11.92 3.23
N VAL A 414 -10.91 12.69 3.56
CA VAL A 414 -11.05 14.10 3.18
C VAL A 414 -11.60 14.92 4.35
N ASN A 415 -11.07 16.13 4.55
CA ASN A 415 -11.63 17.10 5.49
C ASN A 415 -12.89 17.74 4.89
N LEU A 416 -14.04 17.60 5.56
CA LEU A 416 -15.31 18.17 5.13
C LEU A 416 -15.58 19.58 5.68
N HIS A 417 -14.62 20.18 6.40
CA HIS A 417 -14.71 21.53 6.96
C HIS A 417 -15.98 21.76 7.82
N PRO A 418 -16.20 20.95 8.88
CA PRO A 418 -17.41 21.04 9.71
C PRO A 418 -17.50 22.39 10.45
N GLN A 419 -18.72 22.92 10.57
CA GLN A 419 -19.04 24.08 11.40
C GLN A 419 -19.84 23.63 12.63
N LEU A 420 -19.37 23.99 13.83
CA LEU A 420 -20.01 23.61 15.09
C LEU A 420 -20.77 24.79 15.69
N HIS A 421 -22.08 24.61 15.91
CA HIS A 421 -22.91 25.53 16.67
C HIS A 421 -23.46 24.81 17.91
N ILE A 422 -23.04 25.23 19.11
CA ILE A 422 -23.56 24.70 20.37
C ILE A 422 -24.46 25.76 21.00
N SER A 423 -25.71 25.37 21.28
CA SER A 423 -26.61 26.16 22.14
C SER A 423 -26.88 25.37 23.42
N ILE A 424 -26.69 26.01 24.57
CA ILE A 424 -27.00 25.44 25.89
C ILE A 424 -28.29 26.11 26.35
N ARG A 425 -29.30 25.31 26.69
CA ARG A 425 -30.57 25.80 27.22
C ARG A 425 -30.57 25.80 28.74
#